data_AF-A0AAE6F722-F1
#
_entry.id   AF-A0AAE6F722-F1
#
_cell.length_a   1.000
_cell.length_b   1.000
_cell.length_c   1.000
_cell.angle_alpha   90.00
_cell.angle_beta   90.00
_cell.angle_gamma   90.00
#
_symmetry.space_group_name_H-M   'P 1'
#
loop_
_entity.id
_entity.type
_entity.pdbx_description
1 polymer ?
#
loop_
_entity_poly.entity_id
_entity_poly.type
_entity_poly.pdbx_seq_one_letter_code
_entity_poly.pdbx_strand_id
1 'polypeptide(L)'
;MKKIKQETKHPNDVPVIFLYDDLGNIQKKISINEWRDLKANSQKIEEFEIKLYREAITYYTQEAYMQAADLLKFLISQTDYTHYEYVERLANIYRIQEDLMQEKQLLLAARSSIRNLEFSEGIIKRIDQRLAKIDQFPRSSAAYNQ
;
A
#
# COMPACT_ATOMS: atom_id res chain seq x y z
N MET A 1 36.43 25.23 -40.72
CA MET A 1 35.68 24.47 -39.68
C MET A 1 36.54 24.41 -38.41
N LYS A 2 36.16 25.13 -37.34
CA LYS A 2 36.89 25.08 -36.06
C LYS A 2 36.53 23.77 -35.36
N LYS A 3 37.53 22.91 -35.11
CA LYS A 3 37.36 21.70 -34.30
C LYS A 3 37.01 22.12 -32.88
N ILE A 4 35.80 21.80 -32.43
CA ILE A 4 35.40 21.94 -31.02
C ILE A 4 36.29 20.96 -30.24
N LYS A 5 37.16 21.49 -29.38
CA LYS A 5 37.96 20.67 -28.47
C LYS A 5 36.99 20.00 -27.50
N GLN A 6 36.91 18.67 -27.51
CA GLN A 6 36.26 17.94 -26.44
C GLN A 6 37.07 18.19 -25.16
N GLU A 7 36.47 18.90 -24.21
CA GLU A 7 37.03 19.05 -22.88
C GLU A 7 37.17 17.67 -22.25
N THR A 8 38.35 17.41 -21.70
CA THR A 8 38.66 16.20 -20.96
C THR A 8 37.74 16.13 -19.75
N LYS A 9 36.76 15.21 -19.77
CA LYS A 9 35.90 14.90 -18.63
C LYS A 9 36.78 14.66 -17.39
N HIS A 10 36.68 15.54 -16.40
CA HIS A 10 37.36 15.32 -15.14
C HIS A 10 36.70 14.13 -14.42
N PRO A 11 37.45 13.26 -13.72
CA PRO A 11 36.87 12.11 -13.00
C PRO A 11 35.83 12.48 -11.93
N ASN A 12 35.69 13.77 -11.60
CA ASN A 12 34.69 14.32 -10.67
C ASN A 12 33.46 14.96 -11.36
N ASP A 13 33.34 14.91 -12.69
CA ASP A 13 32.16 15.44 -13.41
C ASP A 13 30.99 14.45 -13.38
N VAL A 14 30.52 14.08 -12.18
CA VAL A 14 29.28 13.30 -12.02
C VAL A 14 28.09 14.24 -12.25
N PRO A 15 27.22 13.98 -13.24
CA PRO A 15 26.03 14.80 -13.46
C PRO A 15 25.15 14.86 -12.22
N VAL A 16 24.58 16.03 -11.97
CA VAL A 16 23.79 16.33 -10.79
C VAL A 16 22.35 16.61 -11.18
N ILE A 17 21.40 16.03 -10.44
CA ILE A 17 19.96 16.20 -10.57
C ILE A 17 19.47 17.07 -9.39
N PHE A 18 18.61 18.05 -9.70
CA PHE A 18 17.91 18.85 -8.70
C PHE A 18 16.50 18.26 -8.47
N LEU A 19 16.17 18.00 -7.22
CA LEU A 19 14.83 17.64 -6.79
C LEU A 19 14.11 18.91 -6.34
N TYR A 20 12.90 19.09 -6.84
CA TYR A 20 12.05 20.23 -6.54
C TYR A 20 10.90 19.79 -5.63
N ASP A 21 10.47 20.69 -4.75
CA ASP A 21 9.22 20.51 -3.99
C ASP A 21 7.99 20.83 -4.86
N ASP A 22 6.79 20.61 -4.30
CA ASP A 22 5.51 20.88 -4.98
C ASP A 22 5.29 22.38 -5.29
N LEU A 23 6.11 23.26 -4.70
CA LEU A 23 6.11 24.71 -4.92
C LEU A 23 7.17 25.15 -5.95
N GLY A 24 7.93 24.20 -6.52
CA GLY A 24 8.96 24.46 -7.52
C GLY A 24 10.31 24.94 -6.97
N ASN A 25 10.52 24.91 -5.65
CA ASN A 25 11.80 25.25 -5.04
C ASN A 25 12.73 24.03 -5.02
N ILE A 26 14.03 24.27 -5.17
CA ILE A 26 15.03 23.20 -5.08
C ILE A 26 15.10 22.71 -3.64
N GLN A 27 14.61 21.48 -3.41
CA GLN A 27 14.63 20.82 -2.11
C GLN A 27 15.97 20.11 -1.87
N LYS A 28 16.54 19.47 -2.91
CA LYS A 28 17.77 18.68 -2.77
C LYS A 28 18.55 18.62 -4.08
N LYS A 29 19.88 18.54 -3.95
CA LYS A 29 20.82 18.29 -5.04
C LYS A 29 21.41 16.89 -4.86
N ILE A 30 21.25 15.99 -5.84
CA ILE A 30 21.77 14.61 -5.78
C ILE A 30 22.55 14.25 -7.04
N SER A 31 23.57 13.41 -6.93
CA SER A 31 24.27 12.86 -8.08
C SER A 31 23.39 11.87 -8.86
N ILE A 32 23.73 11.64 -10.12
CA ILE A 32 23.04 10.64 -10.95
C ILE A 32 23.13 9.21 -10.38
N ASN A 33 24.18 8.91 -9.61
CA ASN A 33 24.34 7.63 -8.94
C ASN A 33 23.38 7.51 -7.76
N GLU A 34 23.30 8.54 -6.90
CA GLU A 34 22.32 8.58 -5.81
C GLU A 34 20.88 8.50 -6.33
N TRP A 35 20.57 9.16 -7.45
CA TRP A 35 19.25 9.03 -8.08
C TRP A 35 18.97 7.61 -8.57
N ARG A 36 19.96 6.94 -9.18
CA ARG A 36 19.82 5.54 -9.60
C ARG A 36 19.63 4.62 -8.42
N ASP A 37 20.34 4.83 -7.32
CA ASP A 37 20.22 4.02 -6.10
C ASP A 37 18.86 4.23 -5.43
N LEU A 38 18.39 5.48 -5.33
CA LEU A 38 17.05 5.80 -4.84
C LEU A 38 15.97 5.13 -5.69
N LYS A 39 16.08 5.25 -7.02
CA LYS A 39 15.12 4.65 -7.94
C LYS A 39 15.16 3.12 -7.89
N ALA A 40 16.34 2.52 -7.84
CA ALA A 40 16.51 1.07 -7.74
C ALA A 40 15.95 0.53 -6.42
N ASN A 41 16.07 1.28 -5.33
CA ASN A 41 15.49 0.90 -4.05
C ASN A 41 13.95 1.01 -4.07
N SER A 42 13.39 2.09 -4.62
CA SER A 42 11.93 2.22 -4.80
C SER A 42 11.36 1.08 -5.65
N GLN A 43 12.02 0.74 -6.77
CA GLN A 43 11.61 -0.38 -7.63
C GLN A 43 11.70 -1.73 -6.92
N LYS A 44 12.72 -1.94 -6.08
CA LYS A 44 12.85 -3.17 -5.28
C LYS A 44 11.78 -3.29 -4.19
N ILE A 45 11.40 -2.18 -3.56
CA ILE A 45 10.31 -2.14 -2.56
C ILE A 45 8.99 -2.48 -3.24
N GLU A 46 8.68 -1.83 -4.37
CA GLU A 46 7.48 -2.11 -5.16
C GLU A 46 7.46 -3.58 -5.65
N GLU A 47 8.58 -4.10 -6.15
CA GLU A 47 8.70 -5.50 -6.57
C GLU A 47 8.48 -6.47 -5.40
N PHE A 48 8.98 -6.14 -4.21
CA PHE A 48 8.82 -6.94 -3.00
C PHE A 48 7.36 -6.95 -2.53
N GLU A 49 6.69 -5.80 -2.51
CA GLU A 49 5.26 -5.69 -2.18
C GLU A 49 4.41 -6.53 -3.13
N ILE A 50 4.66 -6.44 -4.44
CA ILE A 50 3.96 -7.24 -5.46
C ILE A 50 4.16 -8.74 -5.22
N LYS A 51 5.39 -9.17 -4.91
CA LYS A 51 5.69 -10.59 -4.62
C LYS A 51 4.96 -11.07 -3.37
N LEU A 52 4.97 -10.30 -2.30
CA LEU A 52 4.26 -10.62 -1.07
C LEU A 52 2.75 -10.69 -1.29
N TYR A 53 2.18 -9.78 -2.07
CA TYR A 53 0.75 -9.82 -2.36
C TYR A 53 0.36 -11.05 -3.18
N ARG A 54 1.20 -11.44 -4.16
CA ARG A 54 1.00 -12.70 -4.91
C ARG A 54 1.02 -13.91 -3.98
N GLU A 55 1.95 -13.94 -3.03
CA GLU A 55 2.02 -15.03 -2.05
C GLU A 55 0.79 -15.06 -1.14
N ALA A 56 0.31 -13.88 -0.69
CA ALA A 56 -0.93 -13.78 0.06
C ALA A 56 -2.14 -14.32 -0.72
N ILE A 57 -2.21 -14.07 -2.03
CA ILE A 57 -3.24 -14.63 -2.92
C ILE A 57 -3.10 -16.16 -3.03
N THR A 58 -1.88 -16.68 -3.14
CA THR A 58 -1.61 -18.12 -3.16
C THR A 58 -2.16 -18.78 -1.89
N TYR A 59 -1.81 -18.25 -0.70
CA TYR A 59 -2.34 -18.76 0.56
C TYR A 59 -3.86 -18.63 0.66
N TYR A 60 -4.42 -17.51 0.24
CA TYR A 60 -5.88 -17.32 0.21
C TYR A 60 -6.57 -18.39 -0.64
N THR A 61 -6.02 -18.68 -1.82
CA THR A 61 -6.56 -19.69 -2.76
C THR A 61 -6.44 -21.11 -2.21
N GLN A 62 -5.41 -21.37 -1.40
CA GLN A 62 -5.21 -22.64 -0.72
C GLN A 62 -5.97 -22.75 0.60
N GLU A 63 -6.82 -21.77 0.93
CA GLU A 63 -7.56 -21.66 2.20
C GLU A 63 -6.64 -21.60 3.44
N ALA A 64 -5.36 -21.28 3.24
CA ALA A 64 -4.37 -21.01 4.28
C ALA A 64 -4.56 -19.58 4.82
N TYR A 65 -5.75 -19.32 5.38
CA TYR A 65 -6.22 -17.98 5.71
C TYR A 65 -5.39 -17.27 6.78
N MET A 66 -4.77 -18.01 7.71
CA MET A 66 -3.89 -17.43 8.72
C MET A 66 -2.66 -16.80 8.08
N GLN A 67 -1.98 -17.54 7.20
CA GLN A 67 -0.79 -17.08 6.48
C GLN A 67 -1.13 -15.93 5.53
N ALA A 68 -2.26 -16.03 4.82
CA ALA A 68 -2.76 -14.94 3.98
C ALA A 68 -3.03 -13.67 4.80
N ALA A 69 -3.66 -13.80 5.97
CA ALA A 69 -3.97 -12.67 6.83
C ALA A 69 -2.71 -11.96 7.36
N ASP A 70 -1.67 -12.72 7.74
CA ASP A 70 -0.42 -12.14 8.24
C ASP A 70 0.30 -11.33 7.16
N LEU A 71 0.39 -11.85 5.93
CA LEU A 71 0.96 -11.11 4.80
C LEU A 71 0.16 -9.85 4.45
N LEU A 72 -1.17 -9.94 4.46
CA LEU A 72 -2.03 -8.79 4.17
C LEU A 72 -1.93 -7.71 5.25
N LYS A 73 -1.86 -8.09 6.53
CA LYS A 73 -1.63 -7.14 7.64
C LYS A 73 -0.29 -6.41 7.47
N PHE A 74 0.76 -7.15 7.12
CA PHE A 74 2.06 -6.56 6.84
C PHE A 74 1.96 -5.54 5.70
N LEU A 75 1.42 -5.94 4.54
CA LEU A 75 1.26 -5.06 3.38
C LEU A 75 0.42 -3.80 3.68
N ILE A 76 -0.67 -3.94 4.44
CA ILE A 76 -1.51 -2.80 4.85
C ILE A 76 -0.71 -1.83 5.75
N SER A 77 0.10 -2.35 6.66
CA SER A 77 0.94 -1.52 7.53
C SER A 77 2.01 -0.72 6.78
N GLN A 78 2.54 -1.26 5.68
CA GLN A 78 3.55 -0.59 4.86
C GLN A 78 2.95 0.49 3.96
N THR A 79 1.70 0.29 3.54
CA THR A 79 1.03 1.16 2.56
C THR A 79 0.06 2.16 3.18
N ASP A 80 -0.08 2.16 4.51
CA ASP A 80 -1.06 2.97 5.25
C ASP A 80 -2.46 2.95 4.60
N TYR A 81 -2.94 1.74 4.30
CA TYR A 81 -4.27 1.48 3.74
C TYR A 81 -4.53 2.07 2.33
N THR A 82 -3.53 2.64 1.66
CA THR A 82 -3.70 3.23 0.31
C THR A 82 -4.02 2.18 -0.76
N HIS A 83 -3.56 0.94 -0.57
CA HIS A 83 -3.88 -0.23 -1.41
C HIS A 83 -5.13 -0.95 -0.88
N TYR A 84 -6.31 -0.49 -1.30
CA TYR A 84 -7.58 -1.04 -0.83
C TYR A 84 -7.79 -2.53 -1.16
N GLU A 85 -7.17 -3.04 -2.21
CA GLU A 85 -7.21 -4.46 -2.56
C GLU A 85 -6.70 -5.37 -1.42
N TYR A 86 -5.71 -4.90 -0.64
CA TYR A 86 -5.20 -5.66 0.51
C TYR A 86 -6.22 -5.67 1.65
N VAL A 87 -6.82 -4.50 1.92
CA VAL A 87 -7.89 -4.32 2.90
C VAL A 87 -9.09 -5.19 2.56
N GLU A 88 -9.52 -5.18 1.30
CA GLU A 88 -10.68 -5.94 0.83
C GLU A 88 -10.46 -7.45 0.99
N ARG A 89 -9.27 -7.94 0.66
CA ARG A 89 -8.92 -9.35 0.84
C ARG A 89 -8.88 -9.76 2.31
N LEU A 90 -8.26 -8.96 3.18
CA LEU A 90 -8.22 -9.26 4.61
C LEU A 90 -9.61 -9.21 5.25
N ALA A 91 -10.45 -8.24 4.85
CA ALA A 91 -11.84 -8.15 5.30
C ALA A 91 -12.65 -9.39 4.86
N ASN A 92 -12.38 -9.94 3.68
CA ASN A 92 -13.02 -11.18 3.23
C ASN A 92 -12.59 -12.39 4.07
N ILE A 93 -11.31 -12.48 4.45
CA ILE A 93 -10.82 -13.52 5.36
C ILE A 93 -11.57 -13.45 6.69
N TYR A 94 -11.65 -12.26 7.30
CA TYR A 94 -12.39 -12.09 8.56
C TYR A 94 -13.85 -12.48 8.43
N ARG A 95 -14.49 -12.16 7.31
CA ARG A 95 -15.87 -12.59 7.05
C ARG A 95 -16.01 -14.11 6.91
N ILE A 96 -15.09 -14.78 6.22
CA ILE A 96 -15.06 -16.25 6.08
C ILE A 96 -14.90 -16.91 7.46
N GLN A 97 -14.07 -16.32 8.32
CA GLN A 97 -13.82 -16.77 9.69
C GLN A 97 -14.90 -16.31 10.69
N GLU A 98 -15.95 -15.62 10.20
CA GLU A 98 -17.04 -15.06 11.00
C GLU A 98 -16.59 -14.05 12.08
N ASP A 99 -15.39 -13.49 11.95
CA ASP A 99 -14.83 -12.45 12.82
C ASP A 99 -15.26 -11.06 12.34
N LEU A 100 -16.55 -10.76 12.53
CA LEU A 100 -17.15 -9.49 12.11
C LEU A 100 -16.58 -8.27 12.88
N MET A 101 -16.01 -8.51 14.07
CA MET A 101 -15.40 -7.44 14.86
C MET A 101 -14.11 -6.95 14.21
N GLN A 102 -13.22 -7.88 13.83
CA GLN A 102 -11.99 -7.54 13.11
C GLN A 102 -12.29 -6.98 11.72
N GLU A 103 -13.30 -7.53 11.03
CA GLU A 103 -13.78 -6.96 9.76
C GLU A 103 -14.17 -5.49 9.91
N LYS A 104 -15.00 -5.18 10.93
CA LYS A 104 -15.46 -3.81 11.17
C LYS A 104 -14.31 -2.86 11.54
N GLN A 105 -13.42 -3.28 12.44
CA GLN A 105 -12.27 -2.46 12.86
C GLN A 105 -11.35 -2.13 11.67
N LEU A 106 -11.05 -3.13 10.84
CA LEU A 106 -10.24 -2.95 9.65
C LEU A 106 -10.86 -1.94 8.68
N LEU A 107 -12.16 -2.06 8.41
CA LEU A 107 -12.89 -1.19 7.49
C LEU A 107 -12.96 0.26 7.99
N LEU A 108 -13.15 0.46 9.31
CA LEU A 108 -13.14 1.79 9.91
C LEU A 108 -11.76 2.45 9.82
N ALA A 109 -10.69 1.69 10.07
CA ALA A 109 -9.31 2.18 9.92
C ALA A 109 -9.03 2.59 8.47
N ALA A 110 -9.33 1.70 7.51
CA ALA A 110 -9.14 1.98 6.09
C ALA A 110 -9.92 3.22 5.63
N ARG A 111 -11.18 3.34 6.04
CA ARG A 111 -12.02 4.50 5.74
C ARG A 111 -11.41 5.81 6.25
N SER A 112 -10.84 5.79 7.45
CA SER A 112 -10.19 6.96 8.04
C SER A 112 -8.94 7.37 7.26
N SER A 113 -8.07 6.40 6.94
CA SER A 113 -6.80 6.67 6.26
C SER A 113 -7.00 7.20 4.83
N ILE A 114 -7.97 6.68 4.07
CA ILE A 114 -8.16 7.07 2.67
C ILE A 114 -9.05 8.28 2.46
N ARG A 115 -9.68 8.82 3.53
CA ARG A 115 -10.75 9.84 3.43
C ARG A 115 -10.36 11.09 2.64
N ASN A 116 -9.09 11.48 2.71
CA ASN A 116 -8.59 12.72 2.10
C ASN A 116 -7.94 12.49 0.72
N LEU A 117 -7.96 11.25 0.20
CA LEU A 117 -7.40 10.97 -1.12
C LEU A 117 -8.41 11.34 -2.20
N GLU A 118 -7.96 12.08 -3.23
CA GLU A 118 -8.80 12.67 -4.30
C GLU A 118 -9.69 11.64 -5.04
N PHE A 119 -9.30 10.35 -5.05
CA PHE A 119 -9.99 9.29 -5.79
C PHE A 119 -10.65 8.23 -4.90
N SER A 120 -10.91 8.53 -3.63
CA SER A 120 -11.39 7.55 -2.63
C SER A 120 -12.91 7.37 -2.55
N GLU A 121 -13.72 8.24 -3.15
CA GLU A 121 -15.18 8.26 -2.95
C GLU A 121 -15.86 6.91 -3.21
N GLY A 122 -15.51 6.26 -4.32
CA GLY A 122 -16.06 4.95 -4.67
C GLY A 122 -15.65 3.84 -3.70
N ILE A 123 -14.45 3.94 -3.12
CA ILE A 123 -13.96 3.01 -2.10
C ILE A 123 -14.70 3.26 -0.78
N ILE A 124 -14.81 4.51 -0.35
CA ILE A 124 -15.54 4.90 0.87
C ILE A 124 -16.98 4.41 0.82
N LYS A 125 -17.67 4.61 -0.31
CA LYS A 125 -19.04 4.13 -0.49
C LYS A 125 -19.16 2.60 -0.34
N ARG A 126 -18.19 1.84 -0.87
CA ARG A 126 -18.15 0.37 -0.69
C ARG A 126 -17.92 -0.03 0.76
N ILE A 127 -17.00 0.66 1.45
CA ILE A 127 -16.77 0.44 2.88
C ILE A 127 -18.03 0.71 3.69
N ASP A 128 -18.71 1.84 3.45
CA ASP A 128 -19.92 2.25 4.16
C ASP A 128 -21.06 1.24 3.97
N GLN A 129 -21.25 0.74 2.74
CA GLN A 129 -22.22 -0.33 2.48
C GLN A 129 -21.90 -1.62 3.23
N ARG A 130 -20.62 -1.96 3.36
CA ARG A 130 -20.17 -3.18 4.04
C ARG A 130 -20.33 -3.05 5.56
N LEU A 131 -19.99 -1.89 6.13
CA LEU A 131 -20.20 -1.57 7.54
C LEU A 131 -21.69 -1.60 7.92
N ALA A 132 -22.56 -1.01 7.10
CA ALA A 132 -24.01 -1.03 7.33
C ALA A 132 -24.56 -2.47 7.38
N LYS A 133 -24.04 -3.38 6.54
CA LYS A 133 -24.42 -4.80 6.58
C LYS A 133 -23.96 -5.50 7.86
N ILE A 134 -22.77 -5.18 8.36
CA ILE A 134 -22.27 -5.74 9.63
C ILE A 134 -23.15 -5.29 10.80
N ASP A 135 -23.53 -4.01 10.82
CA ASP A 135 -24.33 -3.42 11.90
C ASP A 135 -25.80 -3.85 11.87
N GLN A 136 -26.33 -4.26 10.71
CA GLN A 136 -27.69 -4.83 10.60
C GLN A 136 -27.78 -6.28 11.07
N PHE A 137 -26.67 -7.01 11.06
CA PHE A 137 -26.60 -8.41 11.48
C PHE A 137 -25.52 -8.63 12.54
N PRO A 138 -25.61 -8.01 13.73
CA PRO A 138 -24.81 -8.45 14.85
C PRO A 138 -25.29 -9.87 15.17
N ARG A 139 -24.51 -10.90 14.82
CA ARG A 139 -24.84 -12.25 15.26
C ARG A 139 -24.98 -12.21 16.78
N SER A 140 -26.18 -12.52 17.28
CA SER A 140 -26.49 -12.56 18.70
C SER A 140 -25.41 -13.35 19.45
N SER A 141 -24.52 -12.65 20.14
CA SER A 141 -23.71 -13.21 21.20
C SER A 141 -24.61 -13.42 22.43
N ALA A 142 -25.60 -14.29 22.32
CA ALA A 142 -26.52 -14.66 23.41
C ALA A 142 -27.30 -15.93 23.05
N ALA A 143 -26.62 -17.05 22.85
CA ALA A 143 -27.26 -18.37 22.82
C ALA A 143 -26.28 -19.48 23.20
N TYR A 144 -25.55 -19.31 24.30
CA TYR A 144 -24.94 -20.41 25.05
C TYR A 144 -24.95 -20.03 26.52
N ASN A 145 -26.10 -20.26 27.15
CA ASN A 145 -26.30 -20.46 28.59
C ASN A 145 -27.76 -20.88 28.77
N GLN A 146 -28.04 -22.16 28.47
CA GLN A 146 -29.10 -22.94 29.10
C GLN A 146 -28.53 -24.33 29.39
#